data_AF-A0A015JQS9-F1
#
_entry.id   AF-A0A015JQS9-F1
#
_cell.length_a   1.000
_cell.length_b   1.000
_cell.length_c   1.000
_cell.angle_alpha   90.00
_cell.angle_beta   90.00
_cell.angle_gamma   90.00
#
_symmetry.space_group_name_H-M   'P 1'
#
loop_
_entity.id
_entity.type
_entity.pdbx_description
1 polymer ?
#
loop_
_entity_poly.entity_id
_entity_poly.type
_entity_poly.pdbx_seq_one_letter_code
_entity_poly.pdbx_strand_id
1 'polypeptide(L)'
;MSWTTDIRVVIGLDFGTTYSGFSLYHCEAKDIGDIRVNSDWPGRDGILKTNTILQYKTDEFKEVDSWGYKALYSKPSRRSRDDEARPIELFKLYLGNCLEKYRPKLPEPLTYKKAITDYLYEMGKLAKENVHKFWPGIDFMENVLIVLTIPAEYSENDKAIMRDCIYNAKLINNKFSEKLQITTERMFDYFDHVYYFTAMIVMKK
;
A
#
# COMPACT_ATOMS: atom_id res chain seq x y z
N MET A 1 -8.41 -19.80 -20.84
CA MET A 1 -7.47 -18.72 -21.22
C MET A 1 -6.84 -18.23 -19.94
N SER A 2 -5.51 -18.39 -19.78
CA SER A 2 -4.86 -17.93 -18.55
C SER A 2 -4.66 -16.42 -18.66
N TRP A 3 -5.35 -15.65 -17.82
CA TRP A 3 -5.22 -14.18 -17.71
C TRP A 3 -3.77 -13.71 -17.53
N THR A 4 -2.86 -14.62 -17.15
CA THR A 4 -1.43 -14.42 -17.04
C THR A 4 -0.78 -13.93 -18.34
N THR A 5 -1.35 -14.21 -19.52
CA THR A 5 -0.80 -13.74 -20.81
C THR A 5 -0.99 -12.23 -21.04
N ASP A 6 -1.92 -11.61 -20.31
CA ASP A 6 -2.24 -10.18 -20.47
C ASP A 6 -1.57 -9.30 -19.40
N ILE A 7 -0.85 -9.90 -18.45
CA ILE A 7 -0.08 -9.17 -17.44
C ILE A 7 1.21 -8.64 -18.07
N ARG A 8 1.37 -7.33 -18.01
CA ARG A 8 2.52 -6.60 -18.53
C ARG A 8 3.34 -5.96 -17.43
N VAL A 9 2.71 -5.66 -16.29
CA VAL A 9 3.36 -5.03 -15.14
C VAL A 9 3.02 -5.80 -13.87
N VAL A 10 4.02 -6.01 -13.02
CA VAL A 10 3.84 -6.52 -11.66
C VAL A 10 4.18 -5.42 -10.67
N ILE A 11 3.31 -5.23 -9.69
CA ILE A 11 3.50 -4.28 -8.58
C ILE A 11 3.66 -5.07 -7.29
N GLY A 12 4.81 -4.92 -6.64
CA GLY A 12 4.99 -5.37 -5.27
C GLY A 12 4.51 -4.27 -4.32
N LEU A 13 3.56 -4.57 -3.44
CA LEU A 13 3.09 -3.67 -2.40
C LEU A 13 3.52 -4.17 -1.02
N ASP A 14 4.32 -3.35 -0.34
CA ASP A 14 4.66 -3.52 1.07
C ASP A 14 3.85 -2.52 1.90
N PHE A 15 2.76 -2.99 2.50
CA PHE A 15 1.94 -2.20 3.41
C PHE A 15 2.36 -2.49 4.86
N GLY A 16 3.43 -1.86 5.35
CA GLY A 16 3.94 -2.08 6.70
C GLY A 16 3.20 -1.27 7.77
N THR A 17 3.42 -1.60 9.05
CA THR A 17 2.78 -0.90 10.18
C THR A 17 3.27 0.54 10.32
N THR A 18 4.57 0.77 10.13
CA THR A 18 5.22 2.09 10.29
C THR A 18 5.59 2.73 8.97
N TYR A 19 6.05 1.92 8.02
CA TYR A 19 6.49 2.37 6.70
C TYR A 19 5.91 1.45 5.63
N SER A 20 5.55 2.03 4.49
CA SER A 20 5.10 1.31 3.31
C SER A 20 5.96 1.67 2.10
N GLY A 21 5.98 0.77 1.12
CA GLY A 21 6.73 0.93 -0.11
C GLY A 21 6.07 0.17 -1.25
N PHE A 22 6.44 0.50 -2.49
CA PHE A 22 6.09 -0.34 -3.62
C PHE A 22 7.19 -0.34 -4.68
N SER A 23 7.18 -1.37 -5.52
CA SER A 23 8.01 -1.45 -6.71
C SER A 23 7.19 -1.83 -7.93
N LEU A 24 7.75 -1.56 -9.10
CA LEU A 24 7.16 -1.85 -10.39
C LEU A 24 8.14 -2.65 -11.23
N TYR A 25 7.63 -3.61 -12.00
CA TYR A 25 8.42 -4.37 -12.96
C TYR A 25 7.62 -4.62 -14.23
N HIS A 26 8.25 -4.43 -15.38
CA HIS A 26 7.66 -4.76 -16.67
C HIS A 26 8.00 -6.20 -17.06
N CYS A 27 7.01 -7.00 -17.46
CA CYS A 27 7.20 -8.43 -17.73
C CYS A 27 8.16 -8.74 -18.89
N GLU A 28 8.31 -7.80 -19.83
CA GLU A 28 9.28 -7.88 -20.95
C GLU A 28 10.70 -7.41 -20.59
N ALA A 29 10.91 -6.92 -19.37
CA ALA A 29 12.25 -6.58 -18.91
C ALA A 29 13.16 -7.81 -18.93
N LYS A 30 14.38 -7.61 -19.42
CA LYS A 30 15.35 -8.70 -19.64
C LYS A 30 16.20 -8.98 -18.40
N ASP A 31 16.38 -7.97 -17.55
CA ASP A 31 17.11 -8.07 -16.30
C ASP A 31 16.18 -7.85 -15.11
N ILE A 32 16.44 -8.58 -14.04
CA ILE A 32 15.81 -8.40 -12.74
C ILE A 32 16.20 -7.04 -12.13
N GLY A 33 17.36 -6.49 -12.54
CA GLY A 33 17.82 -5.15 -12.17
C GLY A 33 16.93 -4.01 -12.68
N ASP A 34 16.01 -4.28 -13.62
CA ASP A 34 15.07 -3.29 -14.16
C ASP A 34 13.89 -2.98 -13.22
N ILE A 35 13.89 -3.56 -12.00
CA ILE A 35 12.88 -3.27 -10.99
C ILE A 35 12.99 -1.83 -10.52
N ARG A 36 11.87 -1.13 -10.63
CA ARG A 36 11.75 0.28 -10.23
C ARG A 36 11.13 0.33 -8.84
N VAL A 37 11.95 0.49 -7.82
CA VAL A 37 11.47 0.79 -6.46
C VAL A 37 11.06 2.26 -6.41
N ASN A 38 9.86 2.55 -5.88
CA ASN A 38 9.42 3.93 -5.77
C ASN A 38 10.26 4.71 -4.75
N SER A 39 10.77 5.84 -5.18
CA SER A 39 11.52 6.77 -4.31
C SER A 39 11.06 8.22 -4.39
N ASP A 40 10.09 8.49 -5.27
CA ASP A 40 9.43 9.79 -5.42
C ASP A 40 8.13 9.73 -4.62
N TRP A 41 8.15 10.31 -3.42
CA TRP A 41 7.00 10.33 -2.51
C TRP A 41 6.52 11.75 -2.30
N PRO A 42 5.20 11.98 -2.12
CA PRO A 42 4.69 13.30 -1.83
C PRO A 42 5.43 13.96 -0.65
N GLY A 43 6.18 15.02 -0.95
CA GLY A 43 6.91 15.84 0.03
C GLY A 43 8.29 15.34 0.43
N ARG A 44 8.78 14.21 -0.11
CA ARG A 44 10.15 13.76 0.11
C ARG A 44 10.62 12.79 -0.98
N ASP A 45 11.70 13.17 -1.64
CA ASP A 45 12.31 12.39 -2.72
C ASP A 45 13.54 11.62 -2.22
N GLY A 46 13.89 10.54 -2.91
CA GLY A 46 15.11 9.77 -2.69
C GLY A 46 15.06 8.77 -1.53
N ILE A 47 13.89 8.53 -0.94
CA ILE A 47 13.69 7.53 0.12
C ILE A 47 12.88 6.34 -0.41
N LEU A 48 13.22 5.12 -0.02
CA LEU A 48 12.57 3.91 -0.57
C LEU A 48 11.19 3.60 0.01
N LYS A 49 10.85 4.21 1.16
CA LYS A 49 9.59 3.99 1.87
C LYS A 49 9.06 5.29 2.44
N THR A 50 7.75 5.38 2.57
CA THR A 50 7.04 6.49 3.23
C THR A 50 6.31 6.00 4.47
N ASN A 51 5.96 6.90 5.40
CA ASN A 51 5.29 6.55 6.65
C ASN A 51 3.86 6.02 6.41
N THR A 52 3.42 5.00 7.15
CA THR A 52 2.04 4.51 7.12
C THR A 52 1.13 5.40 7.98
N ILE A 53 0.93 6.63 7.54
CA ILE A 53 0.22 7.70 8.27
C ILE A 53 -0.78 8.40 7.33
N LEU A 54 -1.93 8.76 7.88
CA LEU A 54 -2.96 9.58 7.23
C LEU A 54 -3.26 10.85 8.02
N GLN A 55 -3.50 11.93 7.33
CA GLN A 55 -4.11 13.14 7.87
C GLN A 55 -5.40 13.40 7.08
N TYR A 56 -6.51 13.60 7.79
CA TYR A 56 -7.80 13.94 7.16
C TYR A 56 -8.04 15.44 7.21
N LYS A 57 -8.84 15.94 6.26
CA LYS A 57 -9.20 17.37 6.21
C LYS A 57 -10.12 17.79 7.34
N THR A 58 -10.95 16.86 7.81
CA THR A 58 -11.98 17.07 8.83
C THR A 58 -12.16 15.81 9.67
N ASP A 59 -12.74 15.95 10.85
CA ASP A 59 -13.07 14.83 11.77
C ASP A 59 -14.26 13.99 11.29
N GLU A 60 -14.85 14.31 10.14
CA GLU A 60 -15.80 13.42 9.46
C GLU A 60 -15.09 12.30 8.68
N PHE A 61 -13.76 12.39 8.55
CA PHE A 61 -12.89 11.42 7.86
C PHE A 61 -13.30 11.12 6.42
N LYS A 62 -14.01 12.04 5.74
CA LYS A 62 -14.50 11.84 4.37
C LYS A 62 -13.39 11.91 3.32
N GLU A 63 -12.38 12.75 3.56
CA GLU A 63 -11.32 13.02 2.59
C GLU A 63 -9.96 13.10 3.29
N VAL A 64 -8.98 12.40 2.71
CA VAL A 64 -7.57 12.48 3.11
C VAL A 64 -6.99 13.83 2.65
N ASP A 65 -6.43 14.58 3.58
CA ASP A 65 -5.68 15.82 3.28
C ASP A 65 -4.26 15.50 2.82
N SER A 66 -3.58 14.63 3.57
CA SER A 66 -2.24 14.17 3.26
C SER A 66 -1.96 12.78 3.80
N TRP A 67 -0.94 12.13 3.27
CA TRP A 67 -0.50 10.79 3.68
C TRP A 67 1.03 10.72 3.66
N GLY A 68 1.59 9.67 4.25
CA GLY A 68 3.04 9.48 4.19
C GLY A 68 3.82 10.54 4.95
N TYR A 69 4.98 10.88 4.41
CA TYR A 69 5.84 11.93 4.94
C TYR A 69 5.13 13.29 5.09
N LYS A 70 4.23 13.65 4.15
CA LYS A 70 3.47 14.90 4.26
C LYS A 70 2.55 14.94 5.48
N ALA A 71 1.90 13.82 5.82
CA ALA A 71 1.05 13.74 7.02
C ALA A 71 1.87 13.76 8.32
N LEU A 72 3.11 13.27 8.30
CA LEU A 72 4.00 13.33 9.46
C LEU A 72 4.46 14.77 9.77
N TYR A 73 4.69 15.57 8.73
CA TYR A 73 5.24 16.93 8.85
C TYR A 73 4.24 18.05 8.56
N SER A 74 2.95 17.72 8.37
CA SER A 74 1.91 18.73 8.26
C SER A 74 1.85 19.51 9.58
N LYS A 75 2.31 20.77 9.55
CA LYS A 75 2.23 21.65 10.71
C LYS A 75 0.76 21.80 11.12
N PRO A 76 0.42 21.78 12.42
CA PRO A 76 -0.92 22.14 12.84
C PRO A 76 -1.23 23.53 12.29
N SER A 77 -2.33 23.63 11.55
CA SER A 77 -2.81 24.93 11.08
C SER A 77 -3.02 25.82 12.32
N ARG A 78 -2.71 27.11 12.24
CA ARG A 78 -2.75 28.08 13.36
C ARG A 78 -4.16 28.32 13.95
N ARG A 79 -5.14 27.44 13.73
CA ARG A 79 -6.50 27.54 14.24
C ARG A 79 -6.63 26.61 15.45
N SER A 80 -6.72 27.24 16.62
CA SER A 80 -7.13 26.72 17.95
C SER A 80 -6.42 25.46 18.47
N ARG A 81 -5.75 25.62 19.62
CA ARG A 81 -4.98 24.61 20.37
C ARG A 81 -5.78 23.40 20.91
N ASP A 82 -7.08 23.29 20.63
CA ASP A 82 -7.96 22.24 21.20
C ASP A 82 -8.58 21.28 20.18
N ASP A 83 -8.58 21.60 18.87
CA ASP A 83 -9.18 20.76 17.80
C ASP A 83 -8.13 20.38 16.74
N GLU A 84 -6.97 19.92 17.20
CA GLU A 84 -5.89 19.46 16.31
C GLU A 84 -6.23 18.05 15.80
N ALA A 85 -6.69 17.94 14.55
CA ALA A 85 -6.85 16.65 13.88
C ALA A 85 -5.49 15.94 13.84
N ARG A 86 -5.27 15.01 14.77
CA ARG A 86 -4.00 14.29 14.88
C ARG A 86 -3.84 13.32 13.72
N PRO A 87 -2.61 13.11 13.23
CA PRO A 87 -2.34 12.08 12.24
C PRO A 87 -2.80 10.70 12.74
N ILE A 88 -3.42 9.93 11.85
CA ILE A 88 -3.86 8.56 12.10
C ILE A 88 -2.72 7.62 11.70
N GLU A 89 -2.17 6.95 12.70
CA GLU A 89 -1.04 6.04 12.57
C GLU A 89 -1.35 4.67 13.19
N LEU A 90 -0.50 3.68 12.92
CA LEU A 90 -0.54 2.34 13.53
C LEU A 90 -1.87 1.58 13.35
N PHE A 91 -2.75 2.03 12.45
CA PHE A 91 -4.08 1.43 12.22
C PHE A 91 -3.99 -0.01 11.67
N LYS A 92 -2.84 -0.43 11.10
CA LYS A 92 -2.57 -1.83 10.73
C LYS A 92 -2.54 -2.77 11.97
N LEU A 93 -2.26 -2.26 13.18
CA LEU A 93 -2.24 -3.07 14.42
C LEU A 93 -3.61 -3.61 14.83
N TYR A 94 -4.70 -3.19 14.17
CA TYR A 94 -6.01 -3.82 14.34
C TYR A 94 -6.12 -5.18 13.64
N LEU A 95 -5.18 -5.51 12.75
CA LEU A 95 -5.09 -6.81 12.08
C LEU A 95 -4.13 -7.75 12.82
N GLY A 96 -4.32 -9.05 12.62
CA GLY A 96 -3.52 -10.10 13.26
C GLY A 96 -3.76 -10.21 14.76
N ASN A 97 -2.93 -10.99 15.44
CA ASN A 97 -3.07 -11.30 16.86
C ASN A 97 -2.50 -10.21 17.79
N CYS A 98 -2.54 -8.94 17.38
CA CYS A 98 -2.08 -7.83 18.22
C CYS A 98 -2.99 -7.67 19.44
N LEU A 99 -2.40 -7.64 20.64
CA LEU A 99 -3.13 -7.43 21.89
C LEU A 99 -3.79 -6.04 21.89
N GLU A 100 -5.01 -5.98 22.40
CA GLU A 100 -5.83 -4.75 22.42
C GLU A 100 -5.11 -3.56 23.05
N LYS A 101 -4.32 -3.79 24.12
CA LYS A 101 -3.51 -2.75 24.79
C LYS A 101 -2.47 -2.06 23.89
N TYR A 102 -2.11 -2.66 22.76
CA TYR A 102 -1.17 -2.11 21.78
C TYR A 102 -1.85 -1.49 20.57
N ARG A 103 -3.17 -1.64 20.43
CA ARG A 103 -3.91 -1.01 19.34
C ARG A 103 -4.06 0.49 19.62
N PRO A 104 -3.83 1.36 18.62
CA PRO A 104 -4.03 2.79 18.82
C PRO A 104 -5.52 3.08 19.00
N LYS A 105 -5.88 4.06 19.84
CA LYS A 105 -7.27 4.54 19.91
C LYS A 105 -7.56 5.36 18.65
N LEU A 106 -8.49 4.90 17.83
CA LEU A 106 -8.94 5.65 16.65
C LEU A 106 -10.07 6.60 17.03
N PRO A 107 -10.08 7.85 16.51
CA PRO A 107 -11.18 8.77 16.74
C PRO A 107 -12.45 8.28 16.04
N GLU A 108 -13.60 8.38 16.69
CA GLU A 108 -14.89 8.07 16.06
C GLU A 108 -15.28 9.15 15.04
N PRO A 109 -15.88 8.81 13.88
CA PRO A 109 -16.35 7.49 13.46
C PRO A 109 -15.32 6.66 12.64
N LEU A 110 -14.03 7.00 12.68
CA LEU A 110 -13.01 6.33 11.85
C LEU A 110 -12.80 4.87 12.28
N THR A 111 -12.93 3.96 11.32
CA THR A 111 -12.59 2.54 11.51
C THR A 111 -11.21 2.23 10.93
N TYR A 112 -10.53 1.22 11.49
CA TYR A 112 -9.24 0.78 10.95
C TYR A 112 -9.35 0.31 9.49
N LYS A 113 -10.45 -0.35 9.09
CA LYS A 113 -10.68 -0.77 7.70
C LYS A 113 -10.73 0.41 6.75
N LYS A 114 -11.38 1.50 7.17
CA LYS A 114 -11.42 2.75 6.40
C LYS A 114 -10.03 3.38 6.30
N ALA A 115 -9.30 3.50 7.40
CA ALA A 115 -7.93 4.02 7.38
C ALA A 115 -6.99 3.19 6.48
N ILE A 116 -7.07 1.86 6.53
CA ILE A 116 -6.31 0.98 5.63
C ILE A 116 -6.71 1.22 4.16
N THR A 117 -8.02 1.26 3.88
CA THR A 117 -8.54 1.50 2.52
C THR A 117 -8.06 2.83 1.96
N ASP A 118 -8.19 3.91 2.74
CA ASP A 118 -7.83 5.26 2.30
C ASP A 118 -6.32 5.39 2.07
N TYR A 119 -5.50 4.76 2.92
CA TYR A 119 -4.05 4.71 2.72
C TYR A 119 -3.66 3.96 1.45
N LEU A 120 -4.24 2.77 1.24
CA LEU A 120 -4.01 1.97 0.02
C LEU A 120 -4.52 2.69 -1.23
N TYR A 121 -5.58 3.49 -1.12
CA TYR A 121 -6.10 4.30 -2.22
C TYR A 121 -5.11 5.38 -2.64
N GLU A 122 -4.54 6.13 -1.70
CA GLU A 122 -3.54 7.15 -2.01
C GLU A 122 -2.23 6.54 -2.54
N MET A 123 -1.75 5.45 -1.94
CA MET A 123 -0.60 4.71 -2.47
C MET A 123 -0.87 4.14 -3.87
N GLY A 124 -2.09 3.64 -4.08
CA GLY A 124 -2.53 3.09 -5.36
C GLY A 124 -2.65 4.14 -6.47
N LYS A 125 -3.06 5.37 -6.14
CA LYS A 125 -3.05 6.51 -7.07
C LYS A 125 -1.62 6.78 -7.56
N LEU A 126 -0.66 6.89 -6.64
CA LEU A 126 0.74 7.11 -6.99
C LEU A 126 1.30 5.95 -7.84
N ALA A 127 0.97 4.71 -7.49
CA ALA A 127 1.38 3.56 -8.28
C ALA A 127 0.81 3.59 -9.72
N LYS A 128 -0.47 3.96 -9.88
CA LYS A 128 -1.11 4.13 -11.19
C LYS A 128 -0.46 5.23 -12.02
N GLU A 129 -0.19 6.38 -11.40
CA GLU A 129 0.52 7.50 -12.04
C GLU A 129 1.90 7.07 -12.54
N ASN A 130 2.65 6.34 -11.71
CA ASN A 130 3.96 5.82 -12.09
C ASN A 130 3.90 4.79 -13.23
N VAL A 131 2.93 3.86 -13.20
CA VAL A 131 2.73 2.92 -14.31
C VAL A 131 2.44 3.67 -15.61
N HIS A 132 1.52 4.64 -15.58
CA HIS A 132 1.17 5.43 -16.76
C HIS A 132 2.37 6.25 -17.28
N LYS A 133 3.16 6.81 -16.37
CA LYS A 133 4.37 7.59 -16.69
C LYS A 133 5.47 6.73 -17.31
N PHE A 134 5.73 5.54 -16.77
CA PHE A 134 6.81 4.67 -17.23
C PHE A 134 6.43 3.86 -18.46
N TRP A 135 5.17 3.42 -18.55
CA TRP A 135 4.66 2.57 -19.62
C TRP A 135 3.27 3.06 -20.09
N PRO A 136 3.23 4.08 -20.97
CA PRO A 136 1.98 4.57 -21.54
C PRO A 136 1.23 3.44 -22.27
N GLY A 137 -0.10 3.42 -22.14
CA GLY A 137 -0.96 2.42 -22.77
C GLY A 137 -1.17 1.13 -21.99
N ILE A 138 -0.57 0.98 -20.80
CA ILE A 138 -0.91 -0.06 -19.84
C ILE A 138 -2.25 0.27 -19.19
N ASP A 139 -3.25 -0.60 -19.36
CA ASP A 139 -4.47 -0.54 -18.56
C ASP A 139 -4.18 -1.11 -17.17
N PHE A 140 -4.33 -0.29 -16.13
CA PHE A 140 -4.00 -0.70 -14.78
C PHE A 140 -4.87 -1.85 -14.26
N MET A 141 -6.16 -1.89 -14.63
CA MET A 141 -7.07 -2.95 -14.16
C MET A 141 -6.90 -4.23 -14.97
N GLU A 142 -6.49 -4.09 -16.23
CA GLU A 142 -6.37 -5.24 -17.13
C GLU A 142 -4.97 -5.86 -17.17
N ASN A 143 -3.92 -5.06 -17.13
CA ASN A 143 -2.55 -5.52 -17.41
C ASN A 143 -1.62 -5.56 -16.19
N VAL A 144 -2.11 -5.20 -15.00
CA VAL A 144 -1.30 -5.17 -13.78
C VAL A 144 -1.65 -6.32 -12.84
N LEU A 145 -0.62 -7.00 -12.36
CA LEU A 145 -0.68 -7.94 -11.23
C LEU A 145 -0.19 -7.23 -9.97
N ILE A 146 -0.99 -7.24 -8.91
CA ILE A 146 -0.60 -6.73 -7.60
C ILE A 146 -0.21 -7.92 -6.70
N VAL A 147 1.00 -7.86 -6.15
CA VAL A 147 1.50 -8.78 -5.14
C VAL A 147 1.60 -8.02 -3.81
N LEU A 148 0.71 -8.32 -2.88
CA LEU A 148 0.67 -7.72 -1.54
C LEU A 148 1.40 -8.64 -0.55
N THR A 149 2.34 -8.09 0.22
CA THR A 149 2.92 -8.81 1.36
C THR A 149 2.14 -8.54 2.63
N ILE A 150 1.98 -9.57 3.45
CA ILE A 150 1.40 -9.48 4.79
C ILE A 150 2.23 -10.33 5.78
N PRO A 151 2.14 -10.07 7.10
CA PRO A 151 2.78 -10.91 8.09
C PRO A 151 2.32 -12.37 7.98
N ALA A 152 3.20 -13.32 8.23
CA ALA A 152 2.87 -14.75 8.10
C ALA A 152 1.85 -15.22 9.16
N GLU A 153 1.73 -14.48 10.25
CA GLU A 153 0.83 -14.73 11.36
C GLU A 153 -0.61 -14.26 11.08
N TYR A 154 -0.85 -13.59 9.94
CA TYR A 154 -2.19 -13.15 9.56
C TYR A 154 -3.10 -14.34 9.29
N SER A 155 -4.27 -14.31 9.92
CA SER A 155 -5.32 -15.29 9.72
C SER A 155 -5.96 -15.17 8.33
N GLU A 156 -6.75 -16.16 7.92
CA GLU A 156 -7.56 -16.05 6.69
C GLU A 156 -8.54 -14.89 6.73
N ASN A 157 -9.02 -14.51 7.94
CA ASN A 157 -9.86 -13.34 8.11
C ASN A 157 -9.07 -12.04 7.87
N ASP A 158 -7.83 -11.92 8.37
CA ASP A 158 -6.99 -10.75 8.11
C ASP A 158 -6.68 -10.61 6.61
N LYS A 159 -6.40 -11.73 5.93
CA LYS A 159 -6.23 -11.79 4.47
C LYS A 159 -7.48 -11.31 3.73
N ALA A 160 -8.66 -11.75 4.17
CA ALA A 160 -9.93 -11.32 3.59
C ALA A 160 -10.17 -9.82 3.79
N ILE A 161 -9.88 -9.28 4.98
CA ILE A 161 -9.98 -7.84 5.27
C ILE A 161 -9.01 -7.04 4.37
N MET A 162 -7.77 -7.49 4.23
CA MET A 162 -6.80 -6.82 3.34
C MET A 162 -7.26 -6.82 1.88
N ARG A 163 -7.78 -7.95 1.39
CA ARG A 163 -8.36 -8.04 0.05
C ARG A 163 -9.56 -7.09 -0.12
N ASP A 164 -10.42 -6.99 0.88
CA ASP A 164 -11.52 -6.02 0.89
C ASP A 164 -11.04 -4.58 0.83
N CYS A 165 -10.01 -4.22 1.60
CA CYS A 165 -9.44 -2.88 1.58
C CYS A 165 -8.82 -2.55 0.21
N ILE A 166 -8.08 -3.48 -0.41
CA ILE A 166 -7.51 -3.31 -1.76
C ILE A 166 -8.61 -3.11 -2.81
N TYR A 167 -9.68 -3.91 -2.75
CA TYR A 167 -10.84 -3.74 -3.65
C TYR A 167 -11.52 -2.38 -3.47
N ASN A 168 -11.78 -1.98 -2.21
CA ASN A 168 -12.40 -0.69 -1.91
C ASN A 168 -11.50 0.51 -2.28
N ALA A 169 -10.17 0.33 -2.17
CA ALA A 169 -9.15 1.27 -2.64
C ALA A 169 -9.02 1.35 -4.16
N LYS A 170 -9.91 0.67 -4.92
CA LYS A 170 -9.94 0.69 -6.38
C LYS A 170 -8.62 0.28 -7.01
N LEU A 171 -7.90 -0.66 -6.38
CA LEU A 171 -6.70 -1.26 -6.93
C LEU A 171 -7.00 -2.50 -7.78
N ILE A 172 -8.16 -3.12 -7.55
CA ILE A 172 -8.73 -4.19 -8.38
C ILE A 172 -10.22 -3.91 -8.62
N ASN A 173 -10.75 -4.38 -9.74
CA ASN A 173 -12.15 -4.21 -10.13
C ASN A 173 -13.10 -5.32 -9.63
N ASN A 174 -12.54 -6.45 -9.16
CA ASN A 174 -13.28 -7.58 -8.61
C ASN A 174 -12.60 -8.05 -7.32
N LYS A 175 -13.37 -8.21 -6.24
CA LYS A 175 -12.88 -8.69 -4.93
C LYS A 175 -12.13 -10.02 -5.02
N PHE A 176 -12.52 -10.90 -5.95
CA PHE A 176 -11.91 -12.21 -6.17
C PHE A 176 -10.96 -12.23 -7.37
N SER A 177 -10.49 -11.06 -7.83
CA SER A 177 -9.56 -10.98 -8.95
C SER A 177 -8.28 -11.78 -8.67
N GLU A 178 -7.92 -12.67 -9.59
CA GLU A 178 -6.67 -13.42 -9.55
C GLU A 178 -5.43 -12.52 -9.78
N LYS A 179 -5.66 -11.29 -10.24
CA LYS A 179 -4.65 -10.22 -10.37
C LYS A 179 -4.28 -9.56 -9.03
N LEU A 180 -4.84 -10.03 -7.91
CA LEU A 180 -4.34 -9.76 -6.57
C LEU A 180 -3.83 -11.07 -5.95
N GLN A 181 -2.51 -11.15 -5.77
CA GLN A 181 -1.86 -12.22 -5.04
C GLN A 181 -1.37 -11.70 -3.69
N ILE A 182 -1.60 -12.51 -2.64
CA ILE A 182 -1.15 -12.21 -1.29
C ILE A 182 -0.05 -13.22 -0.92
N THR A 183 1.08 -12.73 -0.43
CA THR A 183 2.21 -13.56 0.02
C THR A 183 2.66 -13.15 1.43
N THR A 184 3.43 -13.99 2.11
CA THR A 184 3.81 -13.80 3.52
C THR A 184 5.21 -13.25 3.69
N GLU A 185 5.39 -12.26 4.57
CA GLU A 185 6.66 -11.59 4.87
C GLU A 185 7.78 -12.57 5.28
N ARG A 186 7.48 -13.66 6.00
CA ARG A 186 8.48 -14.65 6.47
C ARG A 186 9.27 -15.39 5.39
N MET A 187 8.79 -15.43 4.15
CA MET A 187 9.59 -15.99 3.06
C MET A 187 10.78 -15.07 2.70
N PHE A 188 10.88 -13.89 3.31
CA PHE A 188 11.65 -12.76 2.78
C PHE A 188 12.59 -12.07 3.78
N ASP A 189 12.77 -12.61 5.00
CA ASP A 189 13.77 -12.11 5.98
C ASP A 189 15.24 -12.34 5.56
N TYR A 190 15.48 -12.99 4.42
CA TYR A 190 16.83 -13.36 3.93
C TYR A 190 17.34 -12.50 2.74
N PHE A 191 16.58 -11.51 2.25
CA PHE A 191 16.93 -10.75 1.06
C PHE A 191 16.91 -9.22 1.29
N ASP A 192 17.92 -8.52 0.75
CA ASP A 192 17.99 -7.06 0.72
C ASP A 192 16.74 -6.44 0.07
N HIS A 193 16.33 -5.22 0.43
CA HIS A 193 15.06 -4.61 -0.02
C HIS A 193 14.86 -4.55 -1.54
N VAL A 194 15.94 -4.49 -2.32
CA VAL A 194 15.88 -4.60 -3.80
C VAL A 194 15.59 -6.05 -4.22
N TYR A 195 16.27 -7.02 -3.60
CA TYR A 195 16.03 -8.45 -3.81
C TYR A 195 14.65 -8.93 -3.30
N TYR A 196 14.05 -8.21 -2.35
CA TYR A 196 12.69 -8.45 -1.84
C TYR A 196 11.62 -8.25 -2.92
N PHE A 197 11.68 -7.13 -3.64
CA PHE A 197 10.76 -6.86 -4.74
C PHE A 197 11.05 -7.74 -5.96
N THR A 198 12.34 -8.03 -6.20
CA THR A 198 12.83 -9.03 -7.15
C THR A 198 12.26 -10.42 -6.93
N ALA A 199 12.32 -10.93 -5.72
CA ALA A 199 11.82 -12.26 -5.37
C ALA A 199 10.29 -12.35 -5.55
N MET A 200 9.55 -11.30 -5.20
CA MET A 200 8.09 -11.25 -5.38
C MET A 200 7.64 -11.38 -6.84
N ILE A 201 8.40 -10.77 -7.75
CA ILE A 201 8.06 -10.70 -9.16
C ILE A 201 8.53 -11.95 -9.90
N VAL A 202 9.70 -12.49 -9.54
CA VAL A 202 10.32 -13.62 -10.24
C VAL A 202 9.76 -14.98 -9.83
N MET A 203 9.26 -15.15 -8.60
CA MET A 203 8.58 -16.39 -8.21
C MET A 203 7.19 -16.59 -8.85
N LYS A 204 6.72 -15.60 -9.64
CA LYS A 204 5.36 -15.59 -10.25
C LYS A 204 5.36 -15.49 -11.78
N LYS A 205 6.54 -15.50 -12.42
CA LYS A 205 6.71 -15.88 -13.84
C LYS A 205 6.63 -17.39 -13.96
#